data_AF-D3HNH5-F1
#
_entry.id   AF-D3HNH5-F1
#
_cell.length_a   1.000
_cell.length_b   1.000
_cell.length_c   1.000
_cell.angle_alpha   90.00
_cell.angle_beta   90.00
_cell.angle_gamma   90.00
#
_symmetry.space_group_name_H-M   'P 1'
#
loop_
_entity.id
_entity.type
_entity.pdbx_description
1 polymer ?
#
loop_
_entity_poly.entity_id
_entity_poly.type
_entity_poly.pdbx_seq_one_letter_code
_entity_poly.pdbx_strand_id
1 'polypeptide(L)'
;MTPPVYTFQSRFVFYPEFLETRSIMYQLNRYSTALIFVYLSAVFIMVYGSPINWSEGLTMTLPLITVVIFWSEILTSRLNLKKSVSTLDSFHRDLFIINYATLFAFIASLLIEHNNPDAKGWWPLLIIVAELYGIVLGSVFALLLDRKHFKYTLIFAVVLSITFSTLKLMPPYIHILILGETRIFPLCAFLLISAHVMGCIAWRLSKYNLFKK
;
A
#
# COMPACT_ATOMS: atom_id res chain seq x y z
N MET A 1 0.26 -49.74 52.43
CA MET A 1 0.69 -48.42 51.96
C MET A 1 -0.39 -47.89 51.02
N THR A 2 -1.22 -46.98 51.50
CA THR A 2 -2.31 -46.36 50.76
C THR A 2 -1.79 -45.13 50.00
N PRO A 3 -2.20 -44.91 48.73
CA PRO A 3 -1.79 -43.73 47.98
C PRO A 3 -2.50 -42.46 48.48
N PRO A 4 -1.90 -41.27 48.29
CA PRO A 4 -2.53 -40.01 48.70
C PRO A 4 -3.71 -39.65 47.78
N VAL A 5 -4.81 -39.26 48.42
CA VAL A 5 -5.99 -38.69 47.77
C VAL A 5 -5.70 -37.21 47.46
N TYR A 6 -5.61 -36.87 46.17
CA TYR A 6 -5.55 -35.48 45.73
C TYR A 6 -6.98 -34.94 45.56
N THR A 7 -7.41 -34.09 46.48
CA THR A 7 -8.63 -33.29 46.36
C THR A 7 -8.40 -32.15 45.36
N PHE A 8 -8.96 -32.28 44.16
CA PHE A 8 -8.98 -31.23 43.15
C PHE A 8 -10.04 -30.19 43.53
N GLN A 9 -9.62 -29.13 44.23
CA GLN A 9 -10.50 -27.98 44.53
C GLN A 9 -10.65 -27.12 43.27
N SER A 10 -11.68 -27.37 42.47
CA SER A 10 -12.08 -26.51 41.36
C SER A 10 -12.67 -25.21 41.90
N ARG A 11 -11.84 -24.19 42.17
CA ARG A 11 -12.32 -22.81 42.27
C ARG A 11 -12.54 -22.26 40.87
N PHE A 12 -13.72 -22.54 40.30
CA PHE A 12 -14.29 -21.65 39.30
C PHE A 12 -14.70 -20.36 40.03
N VAL A 13 -13.79 -19.40 40.09
CA VAL A 13 -14.15 -18.02 40.42
C VAL A 13 -14.76 -17.43 39.16
N PHE A 14 -16.09 -17.51 39.06
CA PHE A 14 -16.84 -16.62 38.19
C PHE A 14 -16.62 -15.20 38.71
N TYR A 15 -16.00 -14.35 37.90
CA TYR A 15 -16.07 -12.90 38.07
C TYR A 15 -17.20 -12.37 37.19
N PRO A 16 -18.43 -12.17 37.69
CA PRO A 16 -19.45 -11.43 36.99
C PRO A 16 -19.34 -9.97 37.40
N GLU A 17 -18.26 -9.28 37.02
CA GLU A 17 -18.13 -7.86 37.32
C GLU A 17 -17.54 -7.11 36.14
N PHE A 18 -18.30 -6.10 35.72
CA PHE A 18 -17.94 -5.03 34.80
C PHE A 18 -17.92 -5.35 33.30
N LEU A 19 -19.13 -5.49 32.74
CA LEU A 19 -19.43 -4.87 31.44
C LEU A 19 -19.45 -3.33 31.62
N GLU A 20 -18.29 -2.74 31.87
CA GLU A 20 -18.08 -1.34 31.52
C GLU A 20 -18.04 -1.32 29.99
N THR A 21 -19.15 -0.97 29.36
CA THR A 21 -19.14 -0.45 27.98
C THR A 21 -18.42 0.89 27.99
N ARG A 22 -17.10 0.88 28.22
CA ARG A 22 -16.23 1.91 27.66
C ARG A 22 -16.44 1.80 26.16
N SER A 23 -17.02 2.83 25.57
CA SER A 23 -16.88 3.06 24.13
C SER A 23 -15.38 3.17 23.86
N ILE A 24 -14.75 2.05 23.53
CA ILE A 24 -13.38 2.05 23.02
C ILE A 24 -13.50 2.77 21.68
N MET A 25 -13.21 4.07 21.66
CA MET A 25 -13.09 4.82 20.42
C MET A 25 -11.95 4.20 19.64
N TYR A 26 -12.30 3.33 18.70
CA TYR A 26 -11.33 2.68 17.84
C TYR A 26 -10.66 3.77 16.99
N GLN A 27 -9.39 4.02 17.26
CA GLN A 27 -8.60 4.96 16.48
C GLN A 27 -7.99 4.23 15.30
N LEU A 28 -8.45 4.57 14.10
CA LEU A 28 -7.85 4.10 12.86
C LEU A 28 -6.39 4.55 12.79
N ASN A 29 -5.53 3.73 12.20
CA ASN A 29 -4.16 4.12 11.98
C ASN A 29 -4.06 5.27 10.95
N ARG A 30 -2.88 5.90 10.89
CA ARG A 30 -2.64 7.05 10.01
C ARG A 30 -2.78 6.71 8.52
N TYR A 31 -2.38 5.51 8.10
CA TYR A 31 -2.53 5.03 6.73
C TYR A 31 -4.01 4.84 6.39
N SER A 32 -4.78 4.14 7.24
CA SER A 32 -6.24 3.99 7.08
C SER A 32 -6.93 5.35 6.94
N THR A 33 -6.62 6.27 7.86
CA THR A 33 -7.25 7.60 7.91
C THR A 33 -6.92 8.41 6.66
N ALA A 34 -5.66 8.43 6.23
CA ALA A 34 -5.24 9.14 5.03
C ALA A 34 -5.88 8.54 3.76
N LEU A 35 -5.92 7.21 3.64
CA LEU A 35 -6.52 6.53 2.50
C LEU A 35 -8.03 6.79 2.41
N ILE A 36 -8.75 6.72 3.53
CA ILE A 36 -10.19 7.03 3.58
C ILE A 36 -10.42 8.47 3.12
N PHE A 37 -9.66 9.43 3.65
CA PHE A 37 -9.83 10.84 3.32
C PHE A 37 -9.60 11.12 1.83
N VAL A 38 -8.50 10.61 1.26
CA VAL A 38 -8.19 10.84 -0.16
C VAL A 38 -9.20 10.13 -1.07
N TYR A 39 -9.64 8.93 -0.70
CA TYR A 39 -10.63 8.17 -1.44
C TYR A 39 -11.99 8.88 -1.48
N LEU A 40 -12.52 9.31 -0.32
CA LEU A 40 -13.79 10.02 -0.26
C LEU A 40 -13.73 11.34 -1.04
N SER A 41 -12.60 12.05 -0.96
CA SER A 41 -12.37 13.28 -1.73
C SER A 41 -12.35 13.01 -3.24
N ALA A 42 -11.69 11.93 -3.68
CA ALA A 42 -11.65 11.54 -5.08
C ALA A 42 -13.03 11.12 -5.61
N VAL A 43 -13.77 10.31 -4.84
CA VAL A 43 -15.16 9.94 -5.20
C VAL A 43 -16.03 11.18 -5.32
N PHE A 44 -15.95 12.11 -4.35
CA PHE A 44 -16.72 13.34 -4.39
C PHE A 44 -16.43 14.14 -5.68
N ILE A 45 -15.15 14.34 -6.03
CA ILE A 45 -14.75 15.07 -7.24
C ILE A 45 -15.21 14.35 -8.51
N MET A 46 -15.11 13.02 -8.56
CA MET A 46 -15.48 12.23 -9.74
C MET A 46 -16.99 12.20 -9.98
N VAL A 47 -17.78 12.22 -8.91
CA VAL A 47 -19.25 12.24 -8.97
C VAL A 47 -19.77 13.65 -9.19
N TYR A 48 -19.08 14.68 -8.69
CA TYR A 48 -19.55 16.05 -8.78
C TYR A 48 -19.76 16.50 -10.24
N GLY A 49 -21.00 16.86 -10.55
CA GLY A 49 -21.41 17.28 -11.90
C GLY A 49 -21.40 16.17 -12.94
N SER A 50 -21.31 14.90 -12.53
CA SER A 50 -21.35 13.74 -13.43
C SER A 50 -22.73 13.09 -13.42
N PRO A 51 -23.28 12.67 -14.57
CA PRO A 51 -24.54 11.92 -14.63
C PRO A 51 -24.40 10.45 -14.16
N ILE A 52 -23.21 10.04 -13.73
CA ILE A 52 -22.88 8.65 -13.38
C ILE A 52 -23.43 8.29 -11.99
N ASN A 53 -23.97 7.07 -11.87
CA ASN A 53 -24.43 6.52 -10.61
C ASN A 53 -23.24 6.29 -9.66
N TRP A 54 -23.13 7.14 -8.64
CA TRP A 54 -22.10 7.06 -7.60
C TRP A 54 -22.10 5.73 -6.84
N SER A 55 -23.26 5.10 -6.68
CA SER A 55 -23.44 3.86 -5.93
C SER A 55 -22.73 2.66 -6.58
N GLU A 56 -22.74 2.59 -7.91
CA GLU A 56 -22.07 1.51 -8.66
C GLU A 56 -20.55 1.58 -8.46
N GLY A 57 -19.96 2.76 -8.66
CA GLY A 57 -18.53 2.95 -8.47
C GLY A 57 -18.07 2.67 -7.04
N LEU A 58 -18.84 3.10 -6.03
CA LEU A 58 -18.58 2.75 -4.64
C LEU A 58 -18.68 1.24 -4.39
N THR A 59 -19.71 0.57 -4.90
CA THR A 59 -19.91 -0.87 -4.67
C THR A 59 -18.74 -1.68 -5.23
N MET A 60 -18.16 -1.24 -6.36
CA MET A 60 -17.00 -1.91 -6.97
C MET A 60 -15.68 -1.66 -6.22
N THR A 61 -15.48 -0.46 -5.67
CA THR A 61 -14.18 -0.05 -5.12
C THR A 61 -14.09 -0.13 -3.60
N LEU A 62 -15.21 0.00 -2.89
CA LEU A 62 -15.24 0.00 -1.43
C LEU A 62 -14.71 -1.31 -0.82
N PRO A 63 -15.04 -2.53 -1.31
CA PRO A 63 -14.45 -3.76 -0.79
C PRO A 63 -12.91 -3.76 -0.89
N LEU A 64 -12.37 -3.25 -1.99
CA LEU A 64 -10.93 -3.16 -2.22
C LEU A 64 -10.28 -2.19 -1.24
N ILE A 65 -10.85 -0.99 -1.07
CA ILE A 65 -10.36 -0.01 -0.11
C ILE A 65 -10.43 -0.56 1.33
N THR A 66 -11.51 -1.28 1.68
CA THR A 66 -11.66 -1.94 2.98
C THR A 66 -10.56 -2.99 3.21
N VAL A 67 -10.23 -3.80 2.21
CA VAL A 67 -9.13 -4.78 2.31
C VAL A 67 -7.79 -4.09 2.59
N VAL A 68 -7.48 -3.00 1.90
CA VAL A 68 -6.22 -2.26 2.10
C VAL A 68 -6.19 -1.58 3.48
N ILE A 69 -7.31 -1.02 3.94
CA ILE A 69 -7.45 -0.49 5.30
C ILE A 69 -7.18 -1.59 6.33
N PHE A 70 -7.84 -2.74 6.21
CA PHE A 70 -7.66 -3.85 7.14
C PHE A 70 -6.22 -4.37 7.15
N TRP A 71 -5.61 -4.48 5.98
CA TRP A 71 -4.20 -4.86 5.86
C TRP A 71 -3.29 -3.85 6.57
N SER A 72 -3.57 -2.54 6.44
CA SER A 72 -2.80 -1.50 7.10
C SER A 72 -2.90 -1.57 8.63
N GLU A 73 -4.08 -1.90 9.18
CA GLU A 73 -4.29 -2.04 10.63
C GLU A 73 -3.47 -3.21 11.18
N ILE A 74 -3.52 -4.37 10.50
CA ILE A 74 -2.73 -5.53 10.88
C ILE A 74 -1.24 -5.20 10.84
N LEU A 75 -0.78 -4.56 9.76
CA LEU A 75 0.64 -4.36 9.54
C LEU A 75 1.23 -3.24 10.41
N THR A 76 0.48 -2.18 10.71
CA THR A 76 0.97 -1.06 11.54
C THR A 76 1.35 -1.52 12.95
N SER A 77 0.60 -2.48 13.51
CA SER A 77 0.97 -3.12 14.78
C SER A 77 2.34 -3.83 14.72
N ARG A 78 2.72 -4.35 13.54
CA ARG A 78 3.94 -5.14 13.29
C ARG A 78 5.12 -4.29 12.80
N LEU A 79 4.86 -3.13 12.19
CA LEU A 79 5.88 -2.20 11.67
C LEU A 79 6.85 -1.68 12.75
N ASN A 80 6.43 -1.64 14.01
CA ASN A 80 7.22 -1.13 15.13
C ASN A 80 8.23 -2.15 15.72
N LEU A 81 8.23 -3.41 15.29
CA LEU A 81 9.12 -4.44 15.82
C LEU A 81 10.52 -4.36 15.19
N LYS A 82 11.39 -3.54 15.79
CA LYS A 82 12.73 -3.19 15.27
C LYS A 82 13.81 -4.28 15.31
N LYS A 83 13.63 -5.42 15.99
CA LYS A 83 14.79 -6.25 16.40
C LYS A 83 15.00 -7.63 15.75
N SER A 84 14.03 -8.23 15.06
CA SER A 84 14.29 -9.45 14.27
C SER A 84 13.11 -9.76 13.36
N VAL A 85 12.89 -8.92 12.35
CA VAL A 85 11.82 -9.14 11.36
C VAL A 85 12.21 -10.32 10.48
N SER A 86 11.34 -11.32 10.34
CA SER A 86 11.57 -12.45 9.44
C SER A 86 11.66 -11.96 7.98
N THR A 87 12.22 -12.78 7.08
CA THR A 87 12.25 -12.44 5.65
C THR A 87 10.82 -12.25 5.11
N LEU A 88 9.88 -13.09 5.56
CA LEU A 88 8.47 -13.03 5.18
C LEU A 88 7.80 -11.74 5.67
N ASP A 89 8.03 -11.35 6.93
CA ASP A 89 7.47 -10.12 7.48
C ASP A 89 8.03 -8.87 6.79
N SER A 90 9.31 -8.92 6.36
CA SER A 90 9.90 -7.86 5.54
C SER A 90 9.21 -7.81 4.18
N PHE A 91 9.04 -8.96 3.51
CA PHE A 91 8.34 -9.02 2.24
C PHE A 91 6.92 -8.44 2.33
N HIS A 92 6.11 -8.87 3.29
CA HIS A 92 4.75 -8.34 3.48
C HIS A 92 4.74 -6.85 3.77
N ARG A 93 5.71 -6.38 4.54
CA ARG A 93 5.87 -4.95 4.82
C ARG A 93 6.14 -4.17 3.54
N ASP A 94 7.14 -4.58 2.78
CA ASP A 94 7.60 -3.81 1.65
C ASP A 94 6.59 -3.87 0.51
N LEU A 95 5.94 -5.03 0.31
CA LEU A 95 4.77 -5.17 -0.55
C LEU A 95 3.67 -4.19 -0.16
N PHE A 96 3.27 -4.14 1.11
CA PHE A 96 2.22 -3.23 1.58
C PHE A 96 2.59 -1.76 1.36
N ILE A 97 3.83 -1.35 1.70
CA ILE A 97 4.26 0.05 1.56
C ILE A 97 4.20 0.49 0.10
N ILE A 98 4.70 -0.32 -0.83
CA ILE A 98 4.69 0.00 -2.26
C ILE A 98 3.27 -0.04 -2.82
N ASN A 99 2.47 -1.03 -2.44
CA ASN A 99 1.07 -1.13 -2.86
C ASN A 99 0.26 0.09 -2.39
N TYR A 100 0.36 0.40 -1.10
CA TYR A 100 -0.30 1.56 -0.50
C TYR A 100 0.14 2.86 -1.18
N ALA A 101 1.43 3.06 -1.41
CA ALA A 101 1.96 4.25 -2.08
C ALA A 101 1.41 4.40 -3.50
N THR A 102 1.36 3.30 -4.25
CA THR A 102 0.83 3.26 -5.62
C THR A 102 -0.66 3.60 -5.64
N LEU A 103 -1.46 2.91 -4.83
CA LEU A 103 -2.89 3.14 -4.73
C LEU A 103 -3.19 4.58 -4.28
N PHE A 104 -2.52 5.04 -3.22
CA PHE A 104 -2.71 6.38 -2.68
C PHE A 104 -2.39 7.46 -3.71
N ALA A 105 -1.24 7.36 -4.39
CA ALA A 105 -0.84 8.31 -5.43
C ALA A 105 -1.81 8.32 -6.60
N PHE A 106 -2.30 7.15 -6.99
CA PHE A 106 -3.28 7.03 -8.05
C PHE A 106 -4.60 7.70 -7.68
N ILE A 107 -5.15 7.42 -6.49
CA ILE A 107 -6.37 8.05 -6.00
C ILE A 107 -6.17 9.57 -5.85
N ALA A 108 -5.02 10.00 -5.32
CA ALA A 108 -4.69 11.42 -5.22
C ALA A 108 -4.65 12.10 -6.60
N SER A 109 -4.17 11.40 -7.63
CA SER A 109 -4.14 11.93 -9.00
C SER A 109 -5.54 12.18 -9.58
N LEU A 110 -6.55 11.42 -9.15
CA LEU A 110 -7.94 11.66 -9.54
C LEU A 110 -8.45 13.01 -9.06
N LEU A 111 -7.93 13.56 -7.96
CA LEU A 111 -8.32 14.89 -7.49
C LEU A 111 -8.00 15.99 -8.52
N ILE A 112 -6.98 15.77 -9.35
CA ILE A 112 -6.53 16.72 -10.37
C ILE A 112 -7.39 16.60 -11.65
N GLU A 113 -7.95 15.42 -11.91
CA GLU A 113 -8.70 15.05 -13.13
C GLU A 113 -10.19 15.49 -13.11
N HIS A 114 -10.54 16.47 -12.28
CA HIS A 114 -11.93 16.92 -12.08
C HIS A 114 -12.68 17.38 -13.35
N ASN A 115 -11.96 17.78 -14.40
CA ASN A 115 -12.56 18.19 -15.69
C ASN A 115 -12.47 17.10 -16.77
N ASN A 116 -11.93 15.93 -16.45
CA ASN A 116 -11.73 14.87 -17.42
C ASN A 116 -12.95 13.92 -17.43
N PRO A 117 -13.75 13.90 -18.52
CA PRO A 117 -14.93 13.05 -18.60
C PRO A 117 -14.59 11.56 -18.58
N ASP A 118 -13.44 11.17 -19.16
CA ASP A 118 -13.00 9.77 -19.16
C ASP A 118 -12.61 9.33 -17.75
N ALA A 119 -11.90 10.18 -17.00
CA ALA A 119 -11.58 9.90 -15.60
C ALA A 119 -12.86 9.74 -14.76
N LYS A 120 -13.86 10.62 -14.96
CA LYS A 120 -15.17 10.52 -14.30
C LYS A 120 -15.94 9.26 -14.69
N GLY A 121 -15.85 8.84 -15.96
CA GLY A 121 -16.44 7.60 -16.47
C GLY A 121 -15.84 6.35 -15.87
N TRP A 122 -14.51 6.34 -15.73
CA TRP A 122 -13.73 5.12 -15.54
C TRP A 122 -13.04 5.03 -14.18
N TRP A 123 -13.23 6.01 -13.28
CA TRP A 123 -12.55 6.03 -11.98
C TRP A 123 -12.65 4.71 -11.18
N PRO A 124 -13.76 3.94 -11.17
CA PRO A 124 -13.81 2.70 -10.41
C PRO A 124 -12.83 1.66 -10.98
N LEU A 125 -12.83 1.51 -12.30
CA LEU A 125 -11.90 0.61 -12.99
C LEU A 125 -10.45 1.07 -12.81
N LEU A 126 -10.21 2.37 -12.89
CA LEU A 126 -8.89 2.96 -12.71
C LEU A 126 -8.32 2.64 -11.30
N ILE A 127 -9.14 2.70 -10.24
CA ILE A 127 -8.73 2.29 -8.89
C ILE A 127 -8.40 0.79 -8.81
N ILE A 128 -9.22 -0.07 -9.41
CA ILE A 128 -8.97 -1.52 -9.44
C ILE A 128 -7.66 -1.84 -10.15
N VAL A 129 -7.43 -1.21 -11.31
CA VAL A 129 -6.20 -1.36 -12.08
C VAL A 129 -5.00 -0.85 -11.28
N ALA A 130 -5.14 0.27 -10.57
CA ALA A 130 -4.08 0.80 -9.73
C ALA A 130 -3.66 -0.16 -8.61
N GLU A 131 -4.62 -0.83 -7.96
CA GLU A 131 -4.33 -1.84 -6.94
C GLU A 131 -3.60 -3.04 -7.54
N LEU A 132 -4.04 -3.54 -8.70
CA LEU A 132 -3.35 -4.63 -9.40
C LEU A 132 -1.90 -4.25 -9.73
N TYR A 133 -1.68 -3.03 -10.24
CA TYR A 133 -0.33 -2.51 -10.47
C TYR A 133 0.48 -2.41 -9.17
N GLY A 134 -0.12 -1.91 -8.09
CA GLY A 134 0.53 -1.77 -6.79
C GLY A 134 0.98 -3.12 -6.22
N ILE A 135 0.14 -4.16 -6.33
CA ILE A 135 0.47 -5.52 -5.88
C ILE A 135 1.62 -6.10 -6.72
N VAL A 136 1.57 -5.97 -8.05
CA VAL A 136 2.63 -6.48 -8.94
C VAL A 136 3.95 -5.75 -8.69
N LEU A 137 3.92 -4.41 -8.67
CA LEU A 137 5.09 -3.58 -8.39
C LEU A 137 5.68 -3.88 -7.03
N GLY A 138 4.84 -3.92 -5.99
CA GLY A 138 5.28 -4.22 -4.63
C GLY A 138 5.85 -5.63 -4.48
N SER A 139 5.30 -6.60 -5.22
CA SER A 139 5.83 -7.98 -5.23
C SER A 139 7.21 -8.04 -5.88
N VAL A 140 7.36 -7.44 -7.07
CA VAL A 140 8.66 -7.37 -7.77
C VAL A 140 9.69 -6.65 -6.89
N PHE A 141 9.29 -5.54 -6.27
CA PHE A 141 10.16 -4.76 -5.38
C PHE A 141 10.60 -5.58 -4.17
N ALA A 142 9.66 -6.18 -3.45
CA ALA A 142 9.94 -6.89 -2.21
C ALA A 142 10.74 -8.19 -2.42
N LEU A 143 10.61 -8.86 -3.58
CA LEU A 143 11.38 -10.07 -3.90
C LEU A 143 12.87 -9.82 -4.10
N LEU A 144 13.28 -8.61 -4.48
CA LEU A 144 14.67 -8.30 -4.84
C LEU A 144 15.53 -7.85 -3.66
N LEU A 145 14.96 -7.67 -2.48
CA LEU A 145 15.63 -7.05 -1.33
C LEU A 145 16.00 -8.06 -0.22
N ASP A 146 17.25 -7.96 0.26
CA ASP A 146 17.78 -8.70 1.42
C ASP A 146 17.39 -8.01 2.75
N ARG A 147 17.42 -8.71 3.89
CA ARG A 147 17.06 -8.14 5.21
C ARG A 147 17.71 -6.76 5.50
N LYS A 148 16.92 -5.83 6.07
CA LYS A 148 17.24 -4.43 6.51
C LYS A 148 17.21 -3.33 5.42
N HIS A 149 16.09 -3.17 4.73
CA HIS A 149 15.91 -2.15 3.68
C HIS A 149 14.71 -1.20 3.90
N PHE A 150 14.11 -1.20 5.09
CA PHE A 150 12.91 -0.38 5.37
C PHE A 150 13.04 1.10 4.97
N LYS A 151 14.19 1.74 5.26
CA LYS A 151 14.44 3.13 4.86
C LYS A 151 14.44 3.30 3.33
N TYR A 152 15.03 2.34 2.62
CA TYR A 152 15.06 2.34 1.16
C TYR A 152 13.65 2.18 0.58
N THR A 153 12.86 1.24 1.12
CA THR A 153 11.44 1.08 0.73
C THR A 153 10.67 2.37 0.92
N LEU A 154 10.81 3.04 2.06
CA LEU A 154 10.12 4.30 2.33
C LEU A 154 10.51 5.40 1.34
N ILE A 155 11.81 5.58 1.08
CA ILE A 155 12.29 6.57 0.11
C ILE A 155 11.74 6.25 -1.28
N PHE A 156 11.82 5.00 -1.70
CA PHE A 156 11.32 4.57 -3.00
C PHE A 156 9.81 4.78 -3.11
N ALA A 157 9.05 4.47 -2.07
CA ALA A 157 7.61 4.70 -2.00
C ALA A 157 7.26 6.19 -2.14
N VAL A 158 8.00 7.09 -1.48
CA VAL A 158 7.81 8.53 -1.61
C VAL A 158 8.11 9.00 -3.04
N VAL A 159 9.23 8.55 -3.62
CA VAL A 159 9.60 8.88 -5.01
C VAL A 159 8.54 8.39 -5.98
N LEU A 160 8.05 7.15 -5.79
CA LEU A 160 6.98 6.56 -6.60
C LEU A 160 5.70 7.39 -6.49
N SER A 161 5.27 7.73 -5.28
CA SER A 161 4.05 8.51 -5.07
C SER A 161 4.13 9.89 -5.71
N ILE A 162 5.24 10.59 -5.54
CA ILE A 162 5.46 11.91 -6.15
C ILE A 162 5.42 11.77 -7.67
N THR A 163 6.19 10.82 -8.22
CA THR A 163 6.27 10.60 -9.68
C THR A 163 4.89 10.31 -10.27
N PHE A 164 4.12 9.41 -9.67
CA PHE A 164 2.81 9.02 -10.20
C PHE A 164 1.79 10.15 -10.09
N SER A 165 1.86 10.96 -9.04
CA SER A 165 0.96 12.12 -8.88
C SER A 165 1.31 13.25 -9.86
N THR A 166 2.60 13.52 -10.09
CA THR A 166 3.04 14.62 -10.98
C THR A 166 3.01 14.26 -12.45
N LEU A 167 3.03 12.97 -12.81
CA LEU A 167 2.93 12.51 -14.20
C LEU A 167 1.68 13.05 -14.92
N LYS A 168 0.60 13.31 -14.19
CA LYS A 168 -0.62 13.91 -14.74
C LYS A 168 -0.48 15.37 -15.17
N LEU A 169 0.52 16.08 -14.64
CA LEU A 169 0.83 17.46 -15.01
C LEU A 169 1.73 17.55 -16.25
N MET A 170 2.27 16.41 -16.71
CA MET A 170 3.13 16.35 -17.89
C MET A 170 2.32 16.00 -19.14
N PRO A 171 2.80 16.38 -20.34
CA PRO A 171 2.21 15.93 -21.59
C PRO A 171 2.12 14.39 -21.61
N PRO A 172 1.06 13.79 -22.18
CA PRO A 172 0.92 12.33 -22.17
C PRO A 172 1.99 11.62 -23.04
N TYR A 173 2.56 12.35 -24.01
CA TYR A 173 3.55 11.85 -24.96
C TYR A 173 4.79 12.74 -24.96
N ILE A 174 5.95 12.10 -25.12
CA ILE A 174 7.20 12.75 -25.48
C ILE A 174 7.74 12.13 -26.76
N HIS A 175 8.34 12.95 -27.60
CA HIS A 175 9.05 12.46 -28.77
C HIS A 175 10.49 12.11 -28.39
N ILE A 176 10.82 10.82 -28.41
CA ILE A 176 12.20 10.34 -28.22
C ILE A 176 12.77 10.03 -29.59
N LEU A 177 13.93 10.60 -29.93
CA LEU A 177 14.53 10.54 -31.27
C LEU A 177 14.57 9.13 -31.89
N ILE A 178 14.77 8.09 -31.08
CA ILE A 178 14.91 6.68 -31.52
C ILE A 178 13.59 5.89 -31.41
N LEU A 179 12.71 6.26 -30.48
CA LEU A 179 11.49 5.50 -30.14
C LEU A 179 10.21 6.14 -30.69
N GLY A 180 10.31 7.34 -31.27
CA GLY A 180 9.14 8.13 -31.71
C GLY A 180 8.32 8.64 -30.52
N GLU A 181 7.01 8.74 -30.70
CA GLU A 181 6.07 9.16 -29.66
C GLU A 181 5.91 8.06 -28.59
N THR A 182 6.45 8.33 -27.40
CA THR A 182 6.42 7.42 -26.28
C THR A 182 5.50 7.97 -25.20
N ARG A 183 4.61 7.13 -24.67
CA ARG A 183 3.78 7.49 -23.52
C ARG A 183 4.65 7.67 -22.27
N ILE A 184 4.54 8.82 -21.59
CA ILE A 184 5.40 9.12 -20.43
C ILE A 184 5.14 8.14 -19.27
N PHE A 185 3.88 7.82 -18.99
CA PHE A 185 3.50 6.97 -17.86
C PHE A 185 4.24 5.61 -17.83
N PRO A 186 4.12 4.74 -18.86
CA PRO A 186 4.82 3.46 -18.86
C PRO A 186 6.34 3.62 -18.90
N LEU A 187 6.87 4.67 -19.52
CA LEU A 187 8.30 4.97 -19.53
C LEU A 187 8.82 5.27 -18.12
N CYS A 188 8.17 6.16 -17.38
CA CYS A 188 8.56 6.47 -16.00
C CYS A 188 8.43 5.27 -15.08
N ALA A 189 7.37 4.47 -15.21
CA ALA A 189 7.24 3.22 -14.47
C ALA A 189 8.39 2.25 -14.78
N PHE A 190 8.73 2.08 -16.06
CA PHE A 190 9.85 1.25 -16.50
C PHE A 190 11.19 1.74 -15.96
N LEU A 191 11.44 3.06 -15.98
CA LEU A 191 12.67 3.67 -15.45
C LEU A 191 12.79 3.48 -13.94
N LEU A 192 11.70 3.64 -13.18
CA LEU A 192 11.69 3.42 -11.73
C LEU A 192 12.00 1.96 -11.37
N ILE A 193 11.38 1.01 -12.07
CA ILE A 193 11.65 -0.43 -11.88
C ILE A 193 13.10 -0.74 -12.26
N SER A 194 13.58 -0.22 -13.39
CA SER A 194 14.95 -0.44 -13.86
C SER A 194 15.97 0.09 -12.85
N ALA A 195 15.75 1.30 -12.32
CA ALA A 195 16.59 1.89 -11.29
C ALA A 195 16.60 1.05 -10.01
N HIS A 196 15.44 0.52 -9.60
CA HIS A 196 15.35 -0.39 -8.47
C HIS A 196 16.15 -1.69 -8.69
N VAL A 197 15.95 -2.35 -9.83
CA VAL A 197 16.65 -3.59 -10.21
C VAL A 197 18.16 -3.35 -10.24
N MET A 198 18.62 -2.28 -10.88
CA MET A 198 20.04 -1.91 -10.93
C MET A 198 20.60 -1.67 -9.52
N GLY A 199 19.86 -0.97 -8.65
CA GLY A 199 20.25 -0.75 -7.26
C GLY A 199 20.41 -2.06 -6.48
N CYS A 200 19.47 -3.01 -6.65
CA CYS A 200 19.54 -4.34 -6.03
C CYS A 200 20.74 -5.15 -6.54
N ILE A 201 21.01 -5.14 -7.85
CA ILE A 201 22.17 -5.82 -8.44
C ILE A 201 23.47 -5.22 -7.90
N ALA A 202 23.60 -3.89 -7.93
CA ALA A 202 24.79 -3.19 -7.42
C ALA A 202 25.05 -3.49 -5.94
N TRP A 203 23.99 -3.52 -5.12
CA TRP A 203 24.09 -3.89 -3.70
C TRP A 203 24.55 -5.34 -3.50
N ARG A 204 24.01 -6.29 -4.27
CA ARG A 204 24.45 -7.69 -4.19
C ARG A 204 25.92 -7.83 -4.59
N LEU A 205 26.34 -7.20 -5.69
CA LEU A 205 27.73 -7.25 -6.14
C LEU A 205 28.71 -6.64 -5.13
N SER A 206 28.36 -5.51 -4.51
CA SER A 206 29.23 -4.87 -3.51
C SER A 206 29.46 -5.78 -2.29
N LYS A 207 28.40 -6.48 -1.84
CA LYS A 207 28.47 -7.46 -0.76
C LYS A 207 29.42 -8.60 -1.11
N TYR A 208 29.33 -9.19 -2.29
CA TYR A 208 30.24 -10.27 -2.71
C TYR A 208 31.71 -9.84 -2.81
N ASN A 209 31.98 -8.64 -3.34
CA ASN A 209 33.35 -8.12 -3.45
C ASN A 209 33.98 -7.79 -2.09
N LEU A 210 33.18 -7.40 -1.10
CA LEU A 210 33.63 -7.15 0.27
C LEU A 210 34.01 -8.42 1.04
N PHE A 211 33.44 -9.58 0.69
CA PHE A 211 33.80 -10.87 1.29
C PHE A 211 34.98 -11.58 0.60
N LYS A 212 35.56 -10.97 -0.44
CA LYS A 212 36.69 -11.52 -1.20
C LYS A 212 38.04 -10.86 -0.85
N LYS A 213 38.05 -9.90 0.08
CA LYS A 213 39.24 -9.30 0.68
C LYS A 213 39.39 -9.79 2.12
#